data_AF-A0AAV4JZL9-F1
#
_entry.id   AF-A0AAV4JZL9-F1
#
_cell.length_a   1.000
_cell.length_b   1.000
_cell.length_c   1.000
_cell.angle_alpha   90.00
_cell.angle_beta   90.00
_cell.angle_gamma   90.00
#
_symmetry.space_group_name_H-M   'P 1'
#
loop_
_entity.id
_entity.type
_entity.pdbx_description
1 polymer ?
#
loop_
_entity_poly.entity_id
_entity_poly.type
_entity_poly.pdbx_seq_one_letter_code
_entity_poly.pdbx_strand_id
1 'polypeptide(L)'
;MGREGRGQNRKNIEMLQNKAIVQWNKLPIWAIILIIAGSLLFLVCCVYCVCRRCCRKRKKKEGKKGLKGAVDLKSVQLLGNAYKEKVQPDLDELPVNMEDNEDAESTKSEVKLGKLQFSLDYDFQKGELSVNVIQAADLPGMDMSGTSDPYVKVYLLPDKKKKYETKVHRKTLNPVFNESFTFKVPYAEVGSKILTFAVYDFDRFSKHDQIGQVQVPLNSIDLGRVVEDWRDLTSPDTESEKENKLGDICFSLRYVPTAGKLTVVILEAKNLKKMDVGGLSDPYVKIALLQGSKRLKKKKTTIKKNTLNPYFNESFGFEVPFEQIQVAFILRWST
;
A
#
# COMPACT_ATOMS: atom_id res chain seq x y z
N MET A 1 18.49 16.90 57.99
CA MET A 1 19.74 16.62 57.23
C MET A 1 19.59 17.01 55.76
N GLY A 2 19.62 18.30 55.39
CA GLY A 2 19.32 18.69 53.99
C GLY A 2 19.75 20.09 53.53
N ARG A 3 20.69 20.74 54.23
CA ARG A 3 21.17 22.09 53.86
C ARG A 3 22.66 22.18 53.51
N GLU A 4 23.47 21.17 53.75
CA GLU A 4 24.92 21.22 53.44
C GLU A 4 25.29 20.76 52.02
N GLY A 5 24.45 19.96 51.34
CA GLY A 5 24.77 19.42 50.00
C GLY A 5 24.66 20.40 48.82
N ARG A 6 23.92 21.51 48.97
CA ARG A 6 23.72 22.49 47.88
C ARG A 6 24.88 23.49 47.73
N GLY A 7 25.62 23.77 48.80
CA GLY A 7 26.75 24.69 48.79
C GLY A 7 27.99 24.11 48.11
N GLN A 8 28.24 22.80 48.30
CA GLN A 8 29.39 22.10 47.72
C GLN A 8 29.28 21.99 46.19
N ASN A 9 28.06 21.76 45.67
CA ASN A 9 27.83 21.57 44.24
C ASN A 9 27.98 22.88 43.44
N ARG A 10 27.57 24.03 44.01
CA ARG A 10 27.81 25.35 43.41
C ARG A 10 29.30 25.68 43.34
N LYS A 11 30.05 25.43 44.42
CA LYS A 11 31.51 25.66 44.44
C LYS A 11 32.24 24.78 43.43
N ASN A 12 31.79 23.54 43.22
CA ASN A 12 32.37 22.64 42.21
C ASN A 12 32.11 23.11 40.77
N ILE A 13 30.93 23.64 40.48
CA ILE A 13 30.60 24.21 39.17
C ILE A 13 31.43 25.47 38.91
N GLU A 14 31.55 26.36 39.89
CA GLU A 14 32.39 27.56 39.79
C GLU A 14 33.88 27.21 39.62
N MET A 15 34.37 26.16 40.27
CA MET A 15 35.75 25.68 40.11
C MET A 15 36.01 25.09 38.72
N LEU A 16 35.03 24.39 38.13
CA LEU A 16 35.10 23.86 36.77
C LEU A 16 35.02 24.96 35.72
N GLN A 17 34.15 25.95 35.92
CA GLN A 17 34.05 27.13 35.07
C GLN A 17 35.36 27.95 35.09
N ASN A 18 35.94 28.17 36.27
CA ASN A 18 37.21 28.89 36.39
C ASN A 18 38.39 28.12 35.78
N LYS A 19 38.44 26.78 35.92
CA LYS A 19 39.45 25.95 35.25
C LYS A 19 39.31 25.98 33.72
N ALA A 20 38.09 26.03 33.21
CA ALA A 20 37.84 26.19 31.77
C ALA A 20 38.31 27.58 31.30
N ILE A 21 37.97 28.66 32.00
CA ILE A 21 38.36 30.03 31.62
C ILE A 21 39.90 30.21 31.59
N VAL A 22 40.61 29.64 32.56
CA VAL A 22 42.09 29.68 32.60
C VAL A 22 42.75 28.87 31.46
N GLN A 23 42.10 27.81 30.98
CA GLN A 23 42.55 27.05 29.81
C GLN A 23 42.36 27.83 28.49
N TRP A 24 41.29 28.61 28.36
CA TRP A 24 41.04 29.44 27.18
C TRP A 24 42.01 30.62 27.06
N ASN A 25 42.51 31.15 28.18
CA ASN A 25 43.52 32.23 28.19
C ASN A 25 44.93 31.78 27.77
N LYS A 26 45.17 30.49 27.53
CA LYS A 26 46.44 29.96 27.01
C LYS A 26 46.46 29.79 25.50
N LEU A 27 45.32 29.94 24.83
CA LEU A 27 45.25 29.86 23.38
C LEU A 27 45.62 31.21 22.78
N PRO A 28 46.51 31.24 21.78
CA PRO A 28 46.89 32.49 21.16
C PRO A 28 45.68 33.09 20.40
N ILE A 29 45.61 34.43 20.35
CA ILE A 29 44.46 35.19 19.85
C ILE A 29 44.03 34.73 18.44
N TRP A 30 44.98 34.35 17.58
CA TRP A 30 44.71 33.83 16.24
C TRP A 30 43.94 32.51 16.22
N ALA A 31 44.13 31.62 17.21
CA ALA A 31 43.39 30.36 17.30
C ALA A 31 41.92 30.58 17.68
N ILE A 32 41.64 31.57 18.55
CA ILE A 32 40.28 31.94 18.93
C ILE A 32 39.53 32.53 17.71
N ILE A 33 40.21 33.36 16.92
CA ILE A 33 39.65 33.93 15.69
C ILE A 33 39.31 32.83 14.67
N LEU A 34 40.16 31.80 14.52
CA LEU A 34 39.89 30.67 13.61
C LEU A 34 38.69 29.82 14.04
N ILE A 35 38.50 29.60 15.34
CA ILE A 35 37.35 28.85 15.87
C ILE A 35 36.06 29.63 15.65
N ILE A 36 36.07 30.94 15.90
CA ILE A 36 34.91 31.81 15.66
C ILE A 36 34.58 31.86 14.17
N ALA A 37 35.58 32.05 13.31
CA ALA A 37 35.40 32.04 11.85
C ALA A 37 34.87 30.70 11.33
N GLY A 38 35.38 29.57 11.85
CA GLY A 38 34.90 28.23 11.51
C GLY A 38 33.45 27.99 11.95
N SER A 39 33.06 28.46 13.14
CA SER A 39 31.68 28.34 13.63
C SER A 39 30.69 29.19 12.81
N LEU A 40 31.09 30.39 12.39
CA LEU A 40 30.32 31.25 11.49
C LEU A 40 30.18 30.62 10.10
N LEU A 41 31.25 30.06 9.54
CA LEU A 41 31.21 29.37 8.25
C LEU A 41 30.28 28.15 8.29
N PHE A 42 30.32 27.39 9.39
CA PHE A 42 29.44 26.24 9.58
C PHE A 42 27.97 26.66 9.67
N LEU A 43 27.64 27.72 10.41
CA LEU A 43 26.28 28.27 10.47
C LEU A 43 25.79 28.78 9.11
N VAL A 44 26.63 29.48 8.36
CA VAL A 44 26.31 29.95 7.00
C VAL A 44 26.08 28.76 6.05
N CYS A 45 26.90 27.71 6.15
CA CYS A 45 26.70 26.46 5.40
C CYS A 45 25.39 25.75 5.79
N CYS A 46 25.05 25.70 7.08
CA CYS A 46 23.79 25.13 7.56
C CYS A 46 22.58 25.93 7.04
N VAL A 47 22.62 27.26 7.12
CA VAL A 47 21.56 28.14 6.58
C VAL A 47 21.46 28.00 5.06
N TYR A 48 22.59 27.96 4.34
CA TYR A 48 22.59 27.71 2.89
C TYR A 48 21.99 26.34 2.54
N CYS A 49 22.31 25.29 3.30
CA CYS A 49 21.73 23.96 3.11
C CYS A 49 20.21 23.94 3.36
N VAL A 50 19.73 24.62 4.40
CA VAL A 50 18.31 24.75 4.72
C VAL A 50 17.58 25.57 3.66
N CYS A 51 18.12 26.72 3.26
CA CYS A 51 17.60 27.55 2.18
C CYS A 51 17.54 26.79 0.85
N ARG A 52 18.58 26.02 0.50
CA ARG A 52 18.61 25.19 -0.72
C ARG A 52 17.60 24.04 -0.65
N ARG A 53 17.33 23.47 0.54
CA ARG A 53 16.31 22.44 0.74
C ARG A 53 14.88 23.02 0.66
N CYS A 54 14.66 24.23 1.16
CA CYS A 54 13.40 24.97 1.02
C CYS A 54 13.15 25.43 -0.44
N CYS A 55 14.17 25.91 -1.15
CA CYS A 55 14.06 26.29 -2.57
C CYS A 55 13.88 25.09 -3.50
N ARG A 56 14.46 23.92 -3.20
CA ARG A 56 14.22 22.67 -3.96
C ARG A 56 12.82 22.11 -3.76
N LYS A 57 12.19 22.31 -2.59
CA LYS A 57 10.75 22.00 -2.40
C LYS A 57 9.83 22.93 -3.19
N ARG A 58 10.24 24.18 -3.47
CA ARG A 58 9.48 25.09 -4.35
C ARG A 58 9.63 24.78 -5.85
N LYS A 59 10.80 24.34 -6.33
CA LYS A 59 10.99 23.99 -7.75
C LYS A 59 10.27 22.72 -8.23
N LYS A 60 9.77 21.86 -7.32
CA LYS A 60 8.96 20.68 -7.70
C LYS A 60 7.46 20.97 -7.81
N LYS A 61 7.03 22.23 -7.60
CA LYS A 61 5.62 22.65 -7.65
C LYS A 61 5.28 23.63 -8.78
N GLU A 62 6.23 23.99 -9.64
CA GLU A 62 5.99 24.82 -10.83
C GLU A 62 6.27 24.05 -12.11
N GLY A 63 5.29 23.24 -12.48
CA GLY A 63 5.18 22.56 -13.76
C GLY A 63 3.72 22.35 -14.10
N LYS A 64 2.93 23.43 -14.10
CA LYS A 64 1.61 23.55 -14.75
C LYS A 64 1.20 25.02 -14.76
N LYS A 65 1.45 25.70 -15.88
CA LYS A 65 0.85 27.00 -16.22
C LYS A 65 -0.49 26.76 -16.90
N GLY A 66 -1.50 27.55 -16.52
CA GLY A 66 -2.67 27.88 -17.34
C GLY A 66 -4.02 27.72 -16.65
N LEU A 67 -4.53 28.75 -15.97
CA LEU A 67 -5.58 29.66 -16.47
C LEU A 67 -5.89 30.75 -15.42
N LYS A 68 -6.10 31.99 -15.86
CA LYS A 68 -6.34 33.19 -15.03
C LYS A 68 -7.80 33.27 -14.54
N GLY A 69 -7.98 33.68 -13.29
CA GLY A 69 -9.23 34.22 -12.74
C GLY A 69 -8.94 34.86 -11.39
N ALA A 70 -8.89 36.19 -11.35
CA ALA A 70 -8.67 36.94 -10.12
C ALA A 70 -9.95 36.94 -9.27
N VAL A 71 -9.86 36.55 -8.00
CA VAL A 71 -10.92 36.80 -7.01
C VAL A 71 -10.27 37.30 -5.73
N ASP A 72 -10.75 38.46 -5.30
CA ASP A 72 -10.27 39.29 -4.19
C ASP A 72 -10.63 38.69 -2.82
N LEU A 73 -9.67 38.69 -1.88
CA LEU A 73 -9.75 37.98 -0.60
C LEU A 73 -10.46 38.79 0.51
N LYS A 74 -11.23 39.82 0.14
CA LYS A 74 -11.98 40.68 1.06
C LYS A 74 -13.46 40.30 1.24
N SER A 75 -14.01 39.43 0.38
CA SER A 75 -15.43 39.02 0.45
C SER A 75 -15.71 37.79 1.32
N VAL A 76 -14.69 37.01 1.69
CA VAL A 76 -14.87 35.76 2.46
C VAL A 76 -14.88 35.99 3.98
N GLN A 77 -14.37 37.13 4.45
CA GLN A 77 -14.38 37.49 5.87
C GLN A 77 -15.76 38.02 6.36
N LEU A 78 -16.64 38.43 5.43
CA LEU A 78 -17.95 39.03 5.76
C LEU A 78 -19.09 38.00 5.89
N LEU A 79 -18.98 36.80 5.31
CA LEU A 79 -20.02 35.77 5.42
C LEU A 79 -19.95 34.97 6.74
N GLY A 80 -18.78 34.91 7.37
CA GLY A 80 -18.56 34.12 8.61
C GLY A 80 -19.14 34.74 9.88
N ASN A 81 -19.46 36.04 9.87
CA ASN A 81 -19.99 36.77 11.03
C ASN A 81 -21.53 36.91 11.02
N ALA A 82 -22.22 36.48 9.97
CA ALA A 82 -23.67 36.66 9.83
C ALA A 82 -24.53 35.45 10.27
N TYR A 83 -23.92 34.37 10.77
CA TYR A 83 -24.64 33.14 11.16
C TYR A 83 -24.41 32.69 12.61
N LYS A 84 -23.94 33.59 13.48
CA LYS A 84 -23.71 33.29 14.91
C LYS A 84 -24.56 34.10 15.89
N GLU A 85 -25.60 34.75 15.39
CA GLU A 85 -26.50 35.58 16.20
C GLU A 85 -27.91 35.46 15.63
N LYS A 86 -28.88 35.02 16.46
CA LYS A 86 -30.25 34.51 16.16
C LYS A 86 -30.24 33.00 15.89
N VAL A 87 -30.80 32.11 16.70
CA VAL A 87 -31.94 32.17 17.63
C VAL A 87 -31.77 31.08 18.70
N GLN A 88 -31.82 31.44 19.98
CA GLN A 88 -32.33 30.58 21.07
C GLN A 88 -33.75 31.08 21.37
N PRO A 89 -34.70 30.21 21.75
CA PRO A 89 -34.95 30.09 23.19
C PRO A 89 -35.36 28.69 23.70
N ASP A 90 -35.00 28.47 24.96
CA ASP A 90 -35.66 27.80 26.10
C ASP A 90 -36.61 26.60 25.88
N LEU A 91 -36.30 25.48 26.55
CA LEU A 91 -37.29 24.63 27.22
C LEU A 91 -36.62 23.68 28.24
N ASP A 92 -36.74 24.00 29.52
CA ASP A 92 -36.62 23.05 30.64
C ASP A 92 -38.04 22.75 31.14
N GLU A 93 -38.50 21.50 31.00
CA GLU A 93 -39.42 20.79 31.92
C GLU A 93 -39.50 19.30 31.53
N LEU A 94 -39.28 18.43 32.52
CA LEU A 94 -39.15 16.94 32.54
C LEU A 94 -40.42 16.19 32.05
N PRO A 95 -40.46 14.84 31.79
CA PRO A 95 -39.68 13.78 32.46
C PRO A 95 -39.24 12.53 31.67
N VAL A 96 -38.41 11.76 32.39
CA VAL A 96 -37.92 10.38 32.22
C VAL A 96 -38.86 9.41 31.49
N ASN A 97 -38.33 8.72 30.47
CA ASN A 97 -38.65 7.30 30.29
C ASN A 97 -37.44 6.55 29.71
N MET A 98 -37.06 5.47 30.40
CA MET A 98 -36.05 4.52 29.98
C MET A 98 -36.52 3.79 28.72
N GLU A 99 -35.61 3.49 27.80
CA GLU A 99 -35.51 2.17 27.16
C GLU A 99 -34.23 2.10 26.32
N ASP A 100 -33.43 1.10 26.68
CA ASP A 100 -32.17 0.73 26.06
C ASP A 100 -32.34 0.37 24.58
N ASN A 101 -31.42 0.85 23.74
CA ASN A 101 -31.12 0.24 22.45
C ASN A 101 -29.63 0.42 22.16
N GLU A 102 -28.83 -0.40 22.84
CA GLU A 102 -27.53 -0.84 22.36
C GLU A 102 -27.77 -1.71 21.13
N ASP A 103 -27.66 -1.15 19.92
CA ASP A 103 -27.41 -1.88 18.68
C ASP A 103 -27.09 -0.89 17.55
N ALA A 104 -25.95 -0.21 17.65
CA ALA A 104 -25.31 0.41 16.49
C ALA A 104 -24.53 -0.67 15.73
N GLU A 105 -25.28 -1.60 15.14
CA GLU A 105 -24.76 -2.58 14.19
C GLU A 105 -24.16 -1.80 13.02
N SER A 106 -22.84 -1.90 12.86
CA SER A 106 -22.12 -1.30 11.75
C SER A 106 -22.63 -1.92 10.44
N THR A 107 -23.55 -1.24 9.75
CA THR A 107 -23.96 -1.62 8.40
C THR A 107 -22.73 -1.53 7.49
N LYS A 108 -22.10 -2.67 7.28
CA LYS A 108 -21.02 -2.90 6.32
C LYS A 108 -21.65 -2.72 4.94
N SER A 109 -21.57 -1.52 4.38
CA SER A 109 -22.10 -1.24 3.04
C SER A 109 -21.45 -2.20 2.05
N GLU A 110 -22.21 -3.17 1.53
CA GLU A 110 -21.73 -4.09 0.50
C GLU A 110 -21.23 -3.29 -0.70
N VAL A 111 -19.93 -3.39 -0.98
CA VAL A 111 -19.33 -2.74 -2.14
C VAL A 111 -19.82 -3.49 -3.38
N LYS A 112 -20.72 -2.87 -4.15
CA LYS A 112 -21.17 -3.42 -5.44
C LYS A 112 -20.01 -3.38 -6.43
N LEU A 113 -19.58 -4.56 -6.90
CA LEU A 113 -18.45 -4.71 -7.83
C LEU A 113 -18.88 -4.75 -9.30
N GLY A 114 -20.18 -4.59 -9.57
CA GLY A 114 -20.78 -4.66 -10.89
C GLY A 114 -21.29 -6.05 -11.25
N LYS A 115 -21.72 -6.21 -12.50
CA LYS A 115 -22.27 -7.46 -13.06
C LYS A 115 -21.61 -7.82 -14.39
N LEU A 116 -21.57 -9.09 -14.72
CA LEU A 116 -21.06 -9.62 -15.98
C LEU A 116 -22.15 -10.43 -16.68
N GLN A 117 -22.36 -10.18 -17.97
CA GLN A 117 -23.20 -10.97 -18.86
C GLN A 117 -22.33 -11.86 -19.73
N PHE A 118 -22.68 -13.15 -19.76
CA PHE A 118 -21.99 -14.13 -20.59
C PHE A 118 -23.00 -15.15 -21.13
N SER A 119 -22.60 -15.84 -22.19
CA SER A 119 -23.32 -16.98 -22.74
C SER A 119 -22.41 -18.20 -22.84
N LEU A 120 -22.97 -19.37 -22.56
CA LEU A 120 -22.33 -20.67 -22.62
C LEU A 120 -23.09 -21.58 -23.58
N ASP A 121 -22.36 -22.28 -24.43
CA ASP A 121 -22.88 -23.27 -25.35
C ASP A 121 -21.91 -24.44 -25.45
N TYR A 122 -22.42 -25.67 -25.51
CA TYR A 122 -21.58 -26.88 -25.57
C TYR A 122 -21.88 -27.70 -26.82
N ASP A 123 -20.87 -27.83 -27.68
CA ASP A 123 -20.96 -28.65 -28.88
C ASP A 123 -20.63 -30.11 -28.53
N PHE A 124 -21.69 -30.94 -28.40
CA PHE A 124 -21.56 -32.38 -28.11
C PHE A 124 -20.86 -33.17 -29.21
N GLN A 125 -20.90 -32.71 -30.47
CA GLN A 125 -20.25 -33.40 -31.58
C GLN A 125 -18.74 -33.16 -31.59
N LYS A 126 -18.30 -31.94 -31.24
CA LYS A 126 -16.89 -31.57 -31.22
C LYS A 126 -16.21 -31.74 -29.86
N GLY A 127 -16.99 -31.81 -28.78
CA GLY A 127 -16.46 -31.83 -27.42
C GLY A 127 -15.83 -30.49 -27.02
N GLU A 128 -16.49 -29.40 -27.38
CA GLU A 128 -15.99 -28.03 -27.19
C GLU A 128 -17.02 -27.17 -26.46
N LEU A 129 -16.57 -26.48 -25.41
CA LEU A 129 -17.36 -25.49 -24.68
C LEU A 129 -17.07 -24.10 -25.28
N SER A 130 -18.08 -23.49 -25.85
CA SER A 130 -18.07 -22.11 -26.33
C SER A 130 -18.51 -21.17 -25.21
N VAL A 131 -17.66 -20.20 -24.91
CA VAL A 131 -17.85 -19.21 -23.86
C VAL A 131 -17.85 -17.82 -24.50
N ASN A 132 -18.98 -17.14 -24.49
CA ASN A 132 -19.13 -15.80 -25.03
C ASN A 132 -19.21 -14.77 -23.90
N VAL A 133 -18.26 -13.84 -23.85
CA VAL A 133 -18.27 -12.71 -22.92
C VAL A 133 -18.93 -11.54 -23.63
N ILE A 134 -20.14 -11.16 -23.19
CA ILE A 134 -20.99 -10.20 -23.89
C ILE A 134 -20.64 -8.79 -23.41
N GLN A 135 -20.94 -8.48 -22.14
CA GLN A 135 -20.72 -7.15 -21.56
C GLN A 135 -20.62 -7.21 -20.04
N ALA A 136 -20.09 -6.14 -19.44
CA ALA A 136 -20.18 -5.90 -18.01
C ALA A 136 -20.92 -4.60 -17.74
N ALA A 137 -21.54 -4.49 -16.56
CA ALA A 137 -22.29 -3.33 -16.14
C ALA A 137 -21.92 -2.91 -14.71
N ASP A 138 -22.02 -1.61 -14.43
CA ASP A 138 -21.81 -1.00 -13.11
C ASP A 138 -20.46 -1.36 -12.47
N LEU A 139 -19.39 -1.43 -13.27
CA LEU A 139 -18.05 -1.65 -12.72
C LEU A 139 -17.61 -0.44 -11.88
N PRO A 140 -16.89 -0.64 -10.76
CA PRO A 140 -16.30 0.45 -10.01
C PRO A 140 -15.16 1.11 -10.80
N GLY A 141 -15.01 2.43 -10.65
CA GLY A 141 -13.87 3.18 -11.17
C GLY A 141 -12.62 2.94 -10.33
N MET A 142 -11.63 2.25 -10.89
CA MET A 142 -10.36 1.93 -10.21
C MET A 142 -9.28 2.99 -10.48
N ASP A 143 -9.35 3.69 -11.61
CA ASP A 143 -8.43 4.79 -11.93
C ASP A 143 -8.73 6.05 -11.13
N MET A 144 -7.69 6.89 -10.97
CA MET A 144 -7.83 8.25 -10.44
C MET A 144 -8.81 9.14 -11.23
N SER A 145 -9.15 8.77 -12.47
CA SER A 145 -10.17 9.46 -13.27
C SER A 145 -11.61 9.08 -12.92
N GLY A 146 -11.82 8.11 -12.02
CA GLY A 146 -13.14 7.57 -11.70
C GLY A 146 -13.71 6.66 -12.79
N THR A 147 -12.87 6.26 -13.75
CA THR A 147 -13.19 5.28 -14.79
C THR A 147 -12.35 4.02 -14.57
N SER A 148 -12.55 3.00 -15.40
CA SER A 148 -11.68 1.82 -15.47
C SER A 148 -11.40 1.51 -16.94
N ASP A 149 -10.32 0.78 -17.18
CA ASP A 149 -9.95 0.16 -18.44
C ASP A 149 -10.20 -1.37 -18.36
N PRO A 150 -11.46 -1.84 -18.29
CA PRO A 150 -11.77 -3.22 -17.97
C PRO A 150 -11.43 -4.21 -19.10
N TYR A 151 -11.01 -5.41 -18.68
CA TYR A 151 -10.90 -6.60 -19.51
C TYR A 151 -11.13 -7.87 -18.70
N VAL A 152 -11.53 -8.97 -19.35
CA VAL A 152 -11.92 -10.21 -18.69
C VAL A 152 -10.93 -11.32 -19.03
N LYS A 153 -10.44 -12.01 -17.99
CA LYS A 153 -9.71 -13.26 -18.13
C LYS A 153 -10.65 -14.43 -17.91
N VAL A 154 -10.66 -15.38 -18.83
CA VAL A 154 -11.49 -16.58 -18.77
C VAL A 154 -10.60 -17.81 -18.67
N TYR A 155 -10.84 -18.66 -17.67
CA TYR A 155 -10.12 -19.91 -17.48
C TYR A 155 -10.96 -20.96 -16.75
N LEU A 156 -10.60 -22.23 -16.91
CA LEU A 156 -11.25 -23.36 -16.25
C LEU A 156 -10.43 -23.81 -15.04
N LEU A 157 -11.07 -24.02 -13.90
CA LEU A 157 -10.45 -24.69 -12.76
C LEU A 157 -10.74 -26.20 -12.83
N PRO A 158 -9.78 -27.06 -12.45
CA PRO A 158 -8.48 -26.74 -11.83
C PRO A 158 -7.37 -26.33 -12.83
N ASP A 159 -7.58 -26.49 -14.14
CA ASP A 159 -6.56 -26.24 -15.16
C ASP A 159 -6.32 -24.74 -15.47
N LYS A 160 -5.54 -24.08 -14.61
CA LYS A 160 -5.17 -22.67 -14.77
C LYS A 160 -4.21 -22.41 -15.95
N LYS A 161 -3.82 -23.40 -16.76
CA LYS A 161 -2.83 -23.20 -17.84
C LYS A 161 -3.42 -22.50 -19.06
N LYS A 162 -4.64 -22.89 -19.46
CA LYS A 162 -5.33 -22.25 -20.59
C LYS A 162 -6.13 -21.06 -20.10
N LYS A 163 -5.70 -19.87 -20.51
CA LYS A 163 -6.35 -18.60 -20.19
C LYS A 163 -6.61 -17.85 -21.48
N TYR A 164 -7.82 -17.32 -21.61
CA TYR A 164 -8.19 -16.38 -22.64
C TYR A 164 -8.39 -15.00 -22.02
N GLU A 165 -8.10 -13.96 -22.77
CA GLU A 165 -8.26 -12.58 -22.32
C GLU A 165 -9.01 -11.81 -23.40
N THR A 166 -9.99 -11.01 -23.01
CA THR A 166 -10.68 -10.08 -23.92
C THR A 166 -9.80 -8.88 -24.23
N LYS A 167 -10.21 -8.09 -25.21
CA LYS A 167 -9.66 -6.76 -25.44
C LYS A 167 -9.95 -5.86 -24.24
N VAL A 168 -9.04 -4.90 -24.06
CA VAL A 168 -9.15 -3.83 -23.07
C VAL A 168 -10.02 -2.72 -23.62
N HIS A 169 -11.09 -2.39 -22.92
CA HIS A 169 -11.92 -1.23 -23.25
C HIS A 169 -11.53 -0.06 -22.36
N ARG A 170 -11.18 1.07 -22.96
CA ARG A 170 -10.65 2.21 -22.18
C ARG A 170 -11.75 3.10 -21.63
N LYS A 171 -11.58 3.56 -20.40
CA LYS A 171 -12.37 4.59 -19.70
C LYS A 171 -13.86 4.31 -19.74
N THR A 172 -14.25 3.07 -19.44
CA THR A 172 -15.65 2.66 -19.40
C THR A 172 -15.95 1.79 -18.20
N LEU A 173 -17.11 2.03 -17.58
CA LEU A 173 -17.63 1.20 -16.49
C LEU A 173 -18.66 0.17 -16.99
N ASN A 174 -19.06 0.28 -18.27
CA ASN A 174 -20.01 -0.59 -18.93
C ASN A 174 -19.41 -1.08 -20.27
N PRO A 175 -18.35 -1.90 -20.24
CA PRO A 175 -17.70 -2.40 -21.45
C PRO A 175 -18.59 -3.43 -22.16
N VAL A 176 -18.66 -3.34 -23.49
CA VAL A 176 -19.27 -4.34 -24.36
C VAL A 176 -18.14 -5.05 -25.10
N PHE A 177 -17.89 -6.31 -24.74
CA PHE A 177 -16.79 -7.12 -25.28
C PHE A 177 -17.23 -7.86 -26.55
N ASN A 178 -18.32 -8.63 -26.48
CA ASN A 178 -18.80 -9.54 -27.53
C ASN A 178 -17.68 -10.44 -28.09
N GLU A 179 -16.94 -11.10 -27.20
CA GLU A 179 -15.83 -11.99 -27.56
C GLU A 179 -16.12 -13.44 -27.17
N SER A 180 -15.93 -14.35 -28.12
CA SER A 180 -16.16 -15.78 -27.93
C SER A 180 -14.85 -16.57 -27.85
N PHE A 181 -14.77 -17.47 -26.88
CA PHE A 181 -13.64 -18.34 -26.61
C PHE A 181 -14.09 -19.80 -26.60
N THR A 182 -13.24 -20.70 -27.10
CA THR A 182 -13.56 -22.13 -27.20
C THR A 182 -12.61 -22.95 -26.36
N PHE A 183 -13.14 -23.73 -25.43
CA PHE A 183 -12.39 -24.68 -24.61
C PHE A 183 -12.65 -26.11 -25.08
N LYS A 184 -11.59 -26.79 -25.54
CA LYS A 184 -11.65 -28.21 -25.85
C LYS A 184 -11.68 -29.03 -24.57
N VAL A 185 -12.85 -29.50 -24.18
CA VAL A 185 -13.07 -30.28 -22.96
C VAL A 185 -14.13 -31.35 -23.20
N PRO A 186 -13.81 -32.65 -23.04
CA PRO A 186 -14.78 -33.72 -23.14
C PRO A 186 -15.90 -33.60 -22.09
N TYR A 187 -17.14 -33.92 -22.47
CA TYR A 187 -18.33 -33.76 -21.62
C TYR A 187 -18.20 -34.46 -20.26
N ALA A 188 -17.56 -35.64 -20.24
CA ALA A 188 -17.29 -36.40 -19.02
C ALA A 188 -16.48 -35.62 -17.96
N GLU A 189 -15.62 -34.68 -18.39
CA GLU A 189 -14.83 -33.83 -17.51
C GLU A 189 -15.46 -32.46 -17.26
N VAL A 190 -16.47 -32.05 -18.02
CA VAL A 190 -17.05 -30.71 -17.90
C VAL A 190 -17.68 -30.52 -16.52
N GLY A 191 -18.41 -31.51 -16.01
CA GLY A 191 -19.11 -31.41 -14.72
C GLY A 191 -18.19 -31.20 -13.52
N SER A 192 -16.91 -31.59 -13.59
CA SER A 192 -15.96 -31.38 -12.48
C SER A 192 -15.21 -30.05 -12.56
N LYS A 193 -15.47 -29.23 -13.59
CA LYS A 193 -14.77 -27.96 -13.83
C LYS A 193 -15.60 -26.76 -13.39
N ILE A 194 -14.89 -25.70 -13.03
CA ILE A 194 -15.48 -24.41 -12.67
C ILE A 194 -14.96 -23.38 -13.68
N LEU A 195 -15.86 -22.78 -14.44
CA LEU A 195 -15.53 -21.68 -15.34
C LEU A 195 -15.41 -20.40 -14.53
N THR A 196 -14.25 -19.75 -14.61
CA THR A 196 -13.98 -18.52 -13.89
C THR A 196 -13.80 -17.37 -14.88
N PHE A 197 -14.58 -16.31 -14.68
CA PHE A 197 -14.41 -15.02 -15.31
C PHE A 197 -13.81 -14.08 -14.28
N ALA A 198 -12.60 -13.57 -14.52
CA ALA A 198 -11.95 -12.61 -13.65
C ALA A 198 -11.84 -11.27 -14.39
N VAL A 199 -12.50 -10.24 -13.88
CA VAL A 199 -12.51 -8.90 -14.45
C VAL A 199 -11.36 -8.10 -13.83
N TYR A 200 -10.51 -7.54 -14.69
CA TYR A 200 -9.35 -6.75 -14.31
C TYR A 200 -9.46 -5.34 -14.89
N ASP A 201 -8.88 -4.39 -14.18
CA ASP A 201 -8.57 -3.06 -14.65
C ASP A 201 -7.15 -3.02 -15.24
N PHE A 202 -7.04 -2.62 -16.50
CA PHE A 202 -5.75 -2.55 -17.18
C PHE A 202 -5.01 -1.27 -16.80
N ASP A 203 -3.77 -1.43 -16.38
CA ASP A 203 -3.01 -0.34 -15.81
C ASP A 203 -1.62 -0.23 -16.48
N ARG A 204 -1.34 0.89 -17.15
CA ARG A 204 -0.15 0.99 -18.02
C ARG A 204 1.17 0.99 -17.25
N PHE A 205 1.17 1.52 -16.03
CA PHE A 205 2.39 1.78 -15.25
C PHE A 205 2.39 1.06 -13.89
N SER A 206 1.37 0.24 -13.62
CA SER A 206 1.14 -0.47 -12.37
C SER A 206 0.77 -1.92 -12.63
N LYS A 207 0.64 -2.70 -11.55
CA LYS A 207 0.04 -4.02 -11.62
C LYS A 207 -1.46 -3.82 -11.86
N HIS A 208 -2.05 -4.64 -12.74
CA HIS A 208 -3.48 -4.61 -13.02
C HIS A 208 -4.28 -5.01 -11.77
N ASP A 209 -5.31 -4.23 -11.46
CA ASP A 209 -6.16 -4.45 -10.30
C ASP A 209 -7.32 -5.38 -10.68
N GLN A 210 -7.55 -6.41 -9.87
CA GLN A 210 -8.68 -7.31 -10.09
C GLN A 210 -9.92 -6.69 -9.47
N ILE A 211 -10.91 -6.35 -10.30
CA ILE A 211 -12.17 -5.75 -9.87
C ILE A 211 -13.04 -6.80 -9.16
N GLY A 212 -13.21 -7.95 -9.81
CA GLY A 212 -14.10 -8.99 -9.34
C GLY A 212 -13.97 -10.28 -10.13
N GLN A 213 -14.66 -11.31 -9.68
CA GLN A 213 -14.75 -12.57 -10.39
C GLN A 213 -16.15 -13.17 -10.32
N VAL A 214 -16.49 -13.96 -11.35
CA VAL A 214 -17.64 -14.85 -11.38
C VAL A 214 -17.11 -16.27 -11.54
N GLN A 215 -17.51 -17.15 -10.63
CA GLN A 215 -17.22 -18.58 -10.71
C GLN A 215 -18.51 -19.34 -10.99
N VAL A 216 -18.47 -20.16 -12.02
CA VAL A 216 -19.62 -20.88 -12.54
C VAL A 216 -19.29 -22.38 -12.53
N PRO A 217 -19.79 -23.14 -11.53
CA PRO A 217 -19.68 -24.58 -11.52
C PRO A 217 -20.46 -25.18 -12.70
N LEU A 218 -19.76 -25.84 -13.63
CA LEU A 218 -20.39 -26.34 -14.85
C LEU A 218 -21.32 -27.54 -14.61
N ASN A 219 -21.24 -28.19 -13.44
CA ASN A 219 -22.24 -29.20 -13.01
C ASN A 219 -23.63 -28.63 -12.75
N SER A 220 -23.72 -27.34 -12.41
CA SER A 220 -24.99 -26.69 -12.04
C SER A 220 -25.73 -26.11 -13.25
N ILE A 221 -25.10 -26.18 -14.43
CA ILE A 221 -25.62 -25.60 -15.66
C ILE A 221 -26.08 -26.70 -16.60
N ASP A 222 -27.28 -26.53 -17.14
CA ASP A 222 -27.78 -27.35 -18.23
C ASP A 222 -27.18 -26.90 -19.56
N LEU A 223 -26.11 -27.58 -19.95
CA LEU A 223 -25.38 -27.36 -21.21
C LEU A 223 -26.09 -27.97 -22.44
N GLY A 224 -27.29 -28.53 -22.28
CA GLY A 224 -28.12 -29.00 -23.40
C GLY A 224 -28.72 -27.86 -24.23
N ARG A 225 -28.64 -26.63 -23.73
CA ARG A 225 -29.10 -25.41 -24.39
C ARG A 225 -28.07 -24.29 -24.21
N VAL A 226 -28.16 -23.28 -25.08
CA VAL A 226 -27.43 -22.04 -24.89
C VAL A 226 -27.95 -21.38 -23.61
N VAL A 227 -27.03 -21.14 -22.67
CA VAL A 227 -27.31 -20.48 -21.40
C VAL A 227 -26.78 -19.07 -21.51
N GLU A 228 -27.59 -18.08 -21.20
CA GLU A 228 -27.20 -16.67 -21.15
C GLU A 228 -27.71 -16.06 -19.87
N ASP A 229 -26.80 -15.56 -19.03
CA ASP A 229 -27.13 -15.08 -17.69
C ASP A 229 -26.31 -13.84 -17.33
N TRP A 230 -26.90 -13.04 -16.44
CA TRP A 230 -26.20 -12.00 -15.69
C TRP A 230 -25.77 -12.55 -14.33
N ARG A 231 -24.51 -12.32 -13.96
CA ARG A 231 -23.99 -12.66 -12.63
C ARG A 231 -23.31 -11.48 -11.98
N ASP A 232 -23.58 -11.29 -10.70
CA ASP A 232 -22.90 -10.28 -9.90
C ASP A 232 -21.43 -10.65 -9.69
N LEU A 233 -20.55 -9.65 -9.78
CA LEU A 233 -19.13 -9.83 -9.51
C LEU A 233 -18.91 -9.98 -8.01
N THR A 234 -18.18 -11.03 -7.65
CA THR A 234 -17.75 -11.27 -6.27
C THR A 234 -16.32 -10.79 -6.09
N SER A 235 -15.93 -10.44 -4.86
CA SER A 235 -14.54 -10.03 -4.62
C SER A 235 -13.60 -11.18 -4.96
N PRO A 236 -12.48 -10.90 -5.64
CA PRO A 236 -11.55 -11.93 -6.09
C PRO A 236 -10.91 -12.66 -4.90
N ASP A 237 -10.72 -11.93 -3.81
CA ASP A 237 -10.41 -12.52 -2.54
C ASP A 237 -11.69 -13.22 -2.03
N THR A 238 -11.67 -14.55 -2.08
CA THR A 238 -12.54 -15.36 -1.20
C THR A 238 -12.29 -14.84 0.22
N GLU A 239 -13.27 -14.84 1.14
CA GLU A 239 -13.05 -14.32 2.51
C GLU A 239 -11.80 -14.94 3.17
N SER A 240 -11.48 -16.19 2.82
CA SER A 240 -10.25 -16.89 3.16
C SER A 240 -8.96 -16.27 2.59
N GLU A 241 -8.96 -15.64 1.41
CA GLU A 241 -7.79 -14.96 0.84
C GLU A 241 -7.60 -13.54 1.40
N LYS A 242 -8.69 -12.81 1.74
CA LYS A 242 -8.63 -11.53 2.46
C LYS A 242 -7.94 -11.69 3.80
N GLU A 243 -8.28 -12.75 4.55
CA GLU A 243 -7.60 -13.08 5.79
C GLU A 243 -6.13 -13.50 5.59
N ASN A 244 -5.77 -14.01 4.40
CA ASN A 244 -4.42 -14.45 4.08
C ASN A 244 -3.55 -13.38 3.41
N LYS A 245 -4.06 -12.17 3.17
CA LYS A 245 -3.26 -11.07 2.63
C LYS A 245 -2.34 -10.51 3.71
N LEU A 246 -1.09 -10.96 3.71
CA LEU A 246 -0.08 -10.62 4.73
C LEU A 246 0.58 -9.25 4.55
N GLY A 247 0.32 -8.57 3.44
CA GLY A 247 0.90 -7.29 3.05
C GLY A 247 2.09 -7.42 2.10
N ASP A 248 2.62 -6.26 1.66
CA ASP A 248 3.67 -6.15 0.66
C ASP A 248 4.96 -5.58 1.27
N ILE A 249 6.12 -6.08 0.83
CA ILE A 249 7.44 -5.57 1.25
C ILE A 249 8.24 -5.08 0.05
N CYS A 250 8.78 -3.87 0.18
CA CYS A 250 9.68 -3.26 -0.80
C CYS A 250 11.13 -3.38 -0.32
N PHE A 251 11.98 -3.98 -1.15
CA PHE A 251 13.40 -4.12 -0.89
C PHE A 251 14.22 -4.01 -2.18
N SER A 252 15.50 -3.69 -2.03
CA SER A 252 16.46 -3.62 -3.14
C SER A 252 17.56 -4.65 -2.94
N LEU A 253 17.93 -5.32 -4.03
CA LEU A 253 19.06 -6.24 -4.08
C LEU A 253 20.15 -5.64 -4.98
N ARG A 254 21.39 -5.70 -4.52
CA ARG A 254 22.58 -5.35 -5.30
C ARG A 254 23.62 -6.42 -5.11
N TYR A 255 24.07 -7.04 -6.20
CA TYR A 255 25.16 -8.01 -6.17
C TYR A 255 26.39 -7.48 -6.91
N VAL A 256 27.56 -7.59 -6.29
CA VAL A 256 28.85 -7.24 -6.90
C VAL A 256 29.66 -8.53 -7.07
N PRO A 257 29.74 -9.09 -8.30
CA PRO A 257 30.40 -10.37 -8.55
C PRO A 257 31.88 -10.39 -8.14
N THR A 258 32.62 -9.33 -8.47
CA THR A 258 34.06 -9.21 -8.19
C THR A 258 34.39 -9.29 -6.69
N ALA A 259 33.48 -8.80 -5.84
CA ALA A 259 33.65 -8.80 -4.39
C ALA A 259 32.85 -9.92 -3.70
N GLY A 260 32.11 -10.74 -4.45
CA GLY A 260 31.18 -11.73 -3.89
C GLY A 260 30.20 -11.14 -2.88
N LYS A 261 29.74 -9.89 -3.08
CA LYS A 261 28.98 -9.15 -2.07
C LYS A 261 27.54 -8.91 -2.52
N LEU A 262 26.60 -9.53 -1.81
CA LEU A 262 25.16 -9.30 -1.93
C LEU A 262 24.73 -8.28 -0.86
N THR A 263 24.21 -7.14 -1.29
CA THR A 263 23.62 -6.12 -0.42
C THR A 263 22.10 -6.16 -0.56
N VAL A 264 21.41 -6.38 0.55
CA VAL A 264 19.95 -6.37 0.66
C VAL A 264 19.55 -5.12 1.43
N VAL A 265 18.79 -4.23 0.81
CA VAL A 265 18.27 -3.01 1.47
C VAL A 265 16.78 -3.19 1.67
N ILE A 266 16.33 -3.28 2.91
CA ILE A 266 14.92 -3.31 3.26
C ILE A 266 14.42 -1.87 3.33
N LEU A 267 13.49 -1.48 2.47
CA LEU A 267 13.01 -0.11 2.36
C LEU A 267 11.80 0.12 3.26
N GLU A 268 10.66 -0.44 2.88
CA GLU A 268 9.39 -0.28 3.58
C GLU A 268 8.50 -1.50 3.36
N ALA A 269 7.48 -1.67 4.20
CA ALA A 269 6.37 -2.57 3.93
C ALA A 269 5.06 -1.79 3.98
N LYS A 270 4.03 -2.29 3.30
CA LYS A 270 2.70 -1.68 3.22
C LYS A 270 1.61 -2.71 3.41
N ASN A 271 0.48 -2.25 3.95
CA ASN A 271 -0.74 -3.04 4.12
C ASN A 271 -0.50 -4.37 4.86
N LEU A 272 0.36 -4.36 5.89
CA LEU A 272 0.62 -5.56 6.68
C LEU A 272 -0.64 -6.03 7.42
N LYS A 273 -0.76 -7.34 7.63
CA LYS A 273 -1.84 -7.92 8.42
C LYS A 273 -1.75 -7.48 9.88
N LYS A 274 -2.90 -7.14 10.45
CA LYS A 274 -3.09 -6.87 11.88
C LYS A 274 -2.99 -8.17 12.64
N MET A 275 -1.95 -8.32 13.45
CA MET A 275 -1.73 -9.53 14.24
C MET A 275 -2.00 -9.32 15.73
N ASP A 276 -1.97 -8.07 16.19
CA ASP A 276 -2.23 -7.75 17.59
C ASP A 276 -3.72 -7.43 17.83
N VAL A 277 -4.19 -7.76 19.03
CA VAL A 277 -5.59 -7.59 19.47
C VAL A 277 -6.07 -6.12 19.39
N GLY A 278 -5.13 -5.17 19.33
CA GLY A 278 -5.39 -3.72 19.16
C GLY A 278 -5.47 -3.24 17.70
N GLY A 279 -5.45 -4.14 16.72
CA GLY A 279 -5.64 -3.79 15.31
C GLY A 279 -4.46 -3.10 14.63
N LEU A 280 -3.26 -3.14 15.22
CA LEU A 280 -1.99 -2.76 14.61
C LEU A 280 -1.01 -3.94 14.75
N SER A 281 0.23 -3.75 14.29
CA SER A 281 1.31 -4.74 14.40
C SER A 281 2.62 -4.05 14.76
N ASP A 282 3.56 -4.81 15.34
CA ASP A 282 4.95 -4.39 15.62
C ASP A 282 5.96 -5.01 14.62
N PRO A 283 5.92 -4.66 13.32
CA PRO A 283 6.66 -5.38 12.30
C PRO A 283 8.18 -5.23 12.39
N TYR A 284 8.86 -6.34 12.07
CA TYR A 284 10.29 -6.41 11.79
C TYR A 284 10.55 -7.43 10.67
N VAL A 285 11.64 -7.26 9.95
CA VAL A 285 12.00 -8.13 8.83
C VAL A 285 13.21 -8.96 9.20
N LYS A 286 13.11 -10.28 9.02
CA LYS A 286 14.22 -11.21 9.19
C LYS A 286 14.71 -11.67 7.82
N ILE A 287 16.01 -11.54 7.61
CA ILE A 287 16.70 -11.95 6.39
C ILE A 287 17.50 -13.20 6.71
N ALA A 288 17.29 -14.26 5.94
CA ALA A 288 18.06 -15.49 6.07
C ALA A 288 18.74 -15.81 4.74
N LEU A 289 20.05 -16.06 4.78
CA LEU A 289 20.79 -16.63 3.66
C LEU A 289 20.71 -18.16 3.78
N LEU A 290 20.16 -18.79 2.74
CA LEU A 290 19.99 -20.23 2.63
C LEU A 290 20.95 -20.77 1.56
N GLN A 291 21.54 -21.93 1.80
CA GLN A 291 22.28 -22.71 0.80
C GLN A 291 21.77 -24.14 0.87
N GLY A 292 21.06 -24.58 -0.18
CA GLY A 292 20.23 -25.79 -0.12
C GLY A 292 19.22 -25.72 1.02
N SER A 293 19.15 -26.78 1.84
CA SER A 293 18.25 -26.84 3.01
C SER A 293 18.80 -26.18 4.28
N LYS A 294 20.04 -25.66 4.26
CA LYS A 294 20.73 -25.15 5.47
C LYS A 294 20.70 -23.62 5.54
N ARG A 295 20.39 -23.09 6.74
CA ARG A 295 20.43 -21.66 7.07
C ARG A 295 21.85 -21.24 7.45
N LEU A 296 22.51 -20.42 6.63
CA LEU A 296 23.89 -19.99 6.84
C LEU A 296 24.00 -18.76 7.74
N LYS A 297 23.35 -17.65 7.34
CA LYS A 297 23.44 -16.37 8.04
C LYS A 297 22.04 -15.80 8.23
N LYS A 298 21.78 -15.18 9.37
CA LYS A 298 20.51 -14.51 9.69
C LYS A 298 20.80 -13.08 10.10
N LYS A 299 20.01 -12.14 9.61
CA LYS A 299 20.01 -10.72 10.01
C LYS A 299 18.56 -10.28 10.25
N LYS A 300 18.35 -9.23 11.01
CA LYS A 300 17.01 -8.68 11.29
C LYS A 300 17.07 -7.16 11.31
N THR A 301 15.97 -6.52 10.96
CA THR A 301 15.80 -5.07 11.07
C THR A 301 15.48 -4.65 12.49
N THR A 302 15.43 -3.33 12.71
CA THR A 302 14.76 -2.74 13.86
C THR A 302 13.26 -3.09 13.85
N ILE A 303 12.67 -3.14 15.05
CA ILE A 303 11.23 -3.33 15.24
C ILE A 303 10.56 -1.97 15.14
N LYS A 304 9.52 -1.84 14.33
CA LYS A 304 8.69 -0.63 14.25
C LYS A 304 7.40 -0.89 15.00
N LYS A 305 7.08 -0.05 15.96
CA LYS A 305 5.90 -0.25 16.82
C LYS A 305 4.62 0.29 16.20
N ASN A 306 3.51 -0.38 16.44
CA ASN A 306 2.15 0.06 16.13
C ASN A 306 1.99 0.61 14.71
N THR A 307 2.44 -0.13 13.69
CA THR A 307 2.33 0.30 12.29
C THR A 307 2.13 -0.87 11.34
N LEU A 308 1.22 -0.69 10.38
CA LEU A 308 1.02 -1.61 9.25
C LEU A 308 1.79 -1.20 7.99
N ASN A 309 2.45 -0.03 8.05
CA ASN A 309 3.23 0.54 6.95
C ASN A 309 4.63 0.96 7.45
N PRO A 310 5.47 0.02 7.92
CA PRO A 310 6.77 0.35 8.50
C PRO A 310 7.77 0.83 7.45
N TYR A 311 8.57 1.83 7.82
CA TYR A 311 9.72 2.30 7.06
C TYR A 311 11.03 1.89 7.77
N PHE A 312 11.86 1.08 7.10
CA PHE A 312 13.12 0.56 7.65
C PHE A 312 14.33 1.31 7.08
N ASN A 313 14.51 1.29 5.76
CA ASN A 313 15.70 1.75 5.05
C ASN A 313 17.02 1.23 5.65
N GLU A 314 17.06 -0.08 5.92
CA GLU A 314 18.21 -0.77 6.54
C GLU A 314 18.93 -1.65 5.53
N SER A 315 20.26 -1.54 5.47
CA SER A 315 21.10 -2.28 4.52
C SER A 315 21.88 -3.42 5.18
N PHE A 316 21.87 -4.59 4.55
CA PHE A 316 22.51 -5.80 5.02
C PHE A 316 23.42 -6.40 3.95
N GLY A 317 24.71 -6.50 4.24
CA GLY A 317 25.68 -7.19 3.37
C GLY A 317 25.80 -8.68 3.71
N PHE A 318 25.88 -9.51 2.67
CA PHE A 318 26.21 -10.93 2.71
C PHE A 318 27.36 -11.21 1.73
N GLU A 319 28.27 -12.07 2.15
CA GLU A 319 29.31 -12.63 1.27
C GLU A 319 28.73 -13.89 0.64
N VAL A 320 28.56 -13.86 -0.67
CA VAL A 320 28.04 -14.94 -1.50
C VAL A 320 28.95 -15.02 -2.72
N PRO A 321 29.80 -16.06 -2.84
CA PRO A 321 30.60 -16.29 -4.03
C PRO A 321 29.72 -16.43 -5.27
N PHE A 322 30.22 -16.02 -6.44
CA PHE A 322 29.46 -16.03 -7.70
C PHE A 322 28.94 -17.43 -8.07
N GLU A 323 29.74 -18.47 -7.83
CA GLU A 323 29.36 -19.87 -8.07
C GLU A 323 28.14 -20.32 -7.27
N GLN A 324 27.87 -19.68 -6.13
CA GLN A 324 26.80 -20.07 -5.21
C GLN A 324 25.54 -19.20 -5.36
N ILE A 325 25.55 -18.19 -6.25
CA ILE A 325 24.43 -17.25 -6.40
C ILE A 325 23.16 -17.91 -6.94
N GLN A 326 23.30 -18.95 -7.77
CA GLN A 326 22.16 -19.69 -8.36
C GLN A 326 21.47 -20.63 -7.37
N VAL A 327 22.11 -20.92 -6.22
CA VAL A 327 21.65 -21.94 -5.24
C VAL A 327 21.09 -21.29 -3.96
N ALA A 328 21.07 -19.96 -3.87
CA ALA A 328 20.71 -19.22 -2.67
C ALA A 328 19.37 -18.47 -2.82
N PHE A 329 18.27 -19.03 -2.31
CA PHE A 329 16.99 -18.32 -2.21
C PHE A 329 16.26 -18.56 -0.88
N ILE A 330 15.85 -17.44 -0.24
CA ILE A 330 14.51 -17.11 0.30
C ILE A 330 14.63 -16.22 1.55
N LEU A 331 14.11 -14.99 1.42
CA LEU A 331 13.72 -14.12 2.52
C LEU A 331 12.48 -14.73 3.20
N ARG A 332 12.57 -15.07 4.48
CA ARG A 332 11.42 -15.53 5.27
C ARG A 332 11.15 -14.51 6.36
N TRP A 333 10.08 -13.76 6.24
CA TRP A 333 9.61 -12.89 7.32
C TRP A 333 8.69 -13.68 8.26
N SER A 334 8.70 -13.28 9.53
CA SER A 334 7.68 -13.66 10.51
C SER A 334 7.01 -12.36 10.89
N THR A 335 5.68 -12.34 10.84
CA THR A 335 4.89 -11.37 11.59
C THR A 335 5.09 -11.59 13.08
#